data_AF-G8LN78-F1
#
_entry.id   AF-G8LN78-F1
#
_cell.length_a   1.000
_cell.length_b   1.000
_cell.length_c   1.000
_cell.angle_alpha   90.00
_cell.angle_beta   90.00
_cell.angle_gamma   90.00
#
_symmetry.space_group_name_H-M   'P 1'
#
loop_
_entity.id
_entity.type
_entity.pdbx_description
1 polymer ?
#
loop_
_entity_poly.entity_id
_entity_poly.type
_entity_poly.pdbx_seq_one_letter_code
_entity_poly.pdbx_strand_id
1 'polypeptide(L)'
;MDNRLATLLTRGASLTRAEYRVLAHLTEHPLLVGNITVRELAQATFVSTATIMRLCQKLGFSGFSEFIWHCKQLLTETPYIAAQAQQRPELPALFSQFIANYQQTFQWVTQEKRAQFSTLLRQKESFFLYGAGFSYLFAEYLTKKLQVLGKTAFISGPGDSRNIFLSNAARYQVFIAVSRSGETEQVLDKARIAKNVGMTVVAFTRASANTLAGMADLHFALYDEAVHYAAEAAGVTSFESNLVLLMDLLLLEATG
;
A
#
# COMPACT_ATOMS: atom_id res chain seq x y z
N MET A 1 -4.85 8.48 -31.09
CA MET A 1 -3.57 8.08 -30.47
C MET A 1 -3.02 9.30 -29.78
N ASP A 2 -2.82 9.24 -28.45
CA ASP A 2 -2.45 10.40 -27.64
C ASP A 2 -0.98 10.80 -27.91
N ASN A 3 -0.80 11.88 -28.67
CA ASN A 3 0.50 12.31 -29.21
C ASN A 3 1.37 13.07 -28.18
N ARG A 4 1.06 12.98 -26.88
CA ARG A 4 1.64 13.85 -25.83
C ARG A 4 3.06 13.44 -25.44
N LEU A 5 3.36 12.13 -25.46
CA LEU A 5 4.70 11.59 -25.23
C LEU A 5 5.65 11.84 -26.41
N ALA A 6 5.13 12.14 -27.61
CA ALA A 6 5.96 12.42 -28.78
C ALA A 6 6.83 13.68 -28.60
N THR A 7 6.46 14.58 -27.67
CA THR A 7 7.29 15.73 -27.28
C THR A 7 8.64 15.30 -26.66
N LEU A 8 8.74 14.10 -26.11
CA LEU A 8 9.99 13.54 -25.60
C LEU A 8 10.91 13.07 -26.73
N LEU A 9 10.35 12.72 -27.90
CA LEU A 9 11.13 12.36 -29.09
C LEU A 9 11.80 13.59 -29.71
N THR A 10 11.22 14.79 -29.54
CA THR A 10 11.75 16.04 -30.09
C THR A 10 12.67 16.79 -29.12
N ARG A 11 12.59 16.53 -27.81
CA ARG A 11 13.48 17.10 -26.78
C ARG A 11 14.91 16.57 -26.82
N GLY A 12 15.15 15.41 -27.42
CA GLY A 12 16.48 14.81 -27.50
C GLY A 12 17.17 15.11 -28.82
N ALA A 13 17.94 16.20 -28.91
CA ALA A 13 18.93 16.32 -29.97
C ALA A 13 19.96 15.19 -29.80
N SER A 14 19.93 14.18 -30.68
CA SER A 14 20.78 12.97 -30.76
C SER A 14 20.42 11.74 -29.91
N LEU A 15 19.16 11.30 -29.85
CA LEU A 15 18.84 9.96 -29.29
C LEU A 15 19.50 8.82 -30.09
N THR A 16 20.09 7.84 -29.41
CA THR A 16 20.54 6.60 -30.07
C THR A 16 19.34 5.75 -30.50
N ARG A 17 19.56 4.79 -31.40
CA ARG A 17 18.49 3.87 -31.86
C ARG A 17 17.85 3.08 -30.71
N ALA A 18 18.64 2.72 -29.70
CA ALA A 18 18.15 2.02 -28.50
C ALA A 18 17.30 2.94 -27.61
N GLU A 19 17.76 4.18 -27.38
CA GLU A 19 17.03 5.20 -26.64
C GLU A 19 15.70 5.59 -27.31
N TYR A 20 15.72 5.73 -28.64
CA TYR A 20 14.52 6.00 -29.43
C TYR A 20 13.49 4.88 -29.28
N ARG A 21 13.92 3.62 -29.32
CA ARG A 21 13.03 2.45 -29.16
C ARG A 21 12.33 2.46 -27.81
N VAL A 22 13.01 2.90 -26.74
CA VAL A 22 12.41 3.03 -25.41
C VAL A 22 11.28 4.06 -25.40
N LEU A 23 11.52 5.25 -25.97
CA LEU A 23 10.50 6.31 -26.04
C LEU A 23 9.34 5.96 -26.99
N ALA A 24 9.64 5.31 -28.12
CA ALA A 24 8.64 4.86 -29.07
C ALA A 24 7.69 3.83 -28.42
N HIS A 25 8.24 2.85 -27.69
CA HIS A 25 7.46 1.85 -26.99
C HIS A 25 6.51 2.46 -25.94
N LEU A 26 6.98 3.44 -25.16
CA LEU A 26 6.12 4.14 -24.19
C LEU A 26 5.02 4.99 -24.87
N THR A 27 5.31 5.53 -26.07
CA THR A 27 4.36 6.31 -26.87
C THR A 27 3.28 5.42 -27.50
N GLU A 28 3.67 4.23 -27.96
CA GLU A 28 2.77 3.22 -28.54
C GLU A 28 1.92 2.51 -27.47
N HIS A 29 2.41 2.42 -26.23
CA HIS A 29 1.75 1.75 -25.12
C HIS A 29 1.58 2.64 -23.87
N PRO A 30 0.80 3.74 -23.95
CA PRO A 30 0.68 4.71 -22.87
C PRO A 30 0.09 4.15 -21.57
N LEU A 31 -0.71 3.08 -21.64
CA LEU A 31 -1.28 2.40 -20.47
C LEU A 31 -0.24 1.71 -19.57
N LEU A 32 0.98 1.47 -20.08
CA LEU A 32 2.09 0.92 -19.31
C LEU A 32 2.75 1.98 -18.40
N VAL A 33 2.60 3.26 -18.73
CA VAL A 33 3.24 4.37 -18.03
C VAL A 33 2.67 4.49 -16.61
N GLY A 34 3.54 4.32 -15.61
CA GLY A 34 3.18 4.32 -14.18
C GLY A 34 3.02 2.93 -13.56
N ASN A 35 2.95 1.88 -14.38
CA ASN A 35 2.87 0.48 -13.93
C ASN A 35 4.11 -0.34 -14.31
N ILE A 36 4.88 0.10 -15.32
CA ILE A 36 6.06 -0.61 -15.81
C ILE A 36 7.31 -0.31 -14.97
N THR A 37 8.05 -1.36 -14.61
CA THR A 37 9.37 -1.26 -13.98
C THR A 37 10.47 -1.07 -15.01
N VAL A 38 11.64 -0.58 -14.58
CA VAL A 38 12.80 -0.41 -15.48
C VAL A 38 13.26 -1.73 -16.11
N ARG A 39 13.08 -2.86 -15.40
CA ARG A 39 13.45 -4.20 -15.88
C ARG A 39 12.47 -4.70 -16.94
N GLU A 40 11.18 -4.51 -16.74
CA GLU A 40 10.16 -4.87 -17.72
C GLU A 40 10.28 -4.03 -18.99
N LEU A 41 10.54 -2.72 -18.85
CA LEU A 41 10.77 -1.85 -20.00
C LEU A 41 12.05 -2.24 -20.78
N ALA A 42 13.11 -2.62 -20.06
CA ALA A 42 14.34 -3.14 -20.65
C ALA A 42 14.09 -4.42 -21.47
N GLN A 43 13.32 -5.35 -20.92
CA GLN A 43 12.94 -6.59 -21.62
C GLN A 43 12.06 -6.30 -22.84
N ALA A 44 11.01 -5.49 -22.68
CA ALA A 44 10.07 -5.17 -23.75
C ALA A 44 10.72 -4.46 -24.95
N THR A 45 11.81 -3.72 -24.70
CA THR A 45 12.50 -2.93 -25.73
C THR A 45 13.84 -3.54 -26.17
N PHE A 46 14.22 -4.69 -25.61
CA PHE A 46 15.50 -5.36 -25.86
C PHE A 46 16.72 -4.44 -25.64
N VAL A 47 16.72 -3.72 -24.52
CA VAL A 47 17.83 -2.85 -24.11
C VAL A 47 18.25 -3.18 -22.68
N SER A 48 19.44 -2.74 -22.25
CA SER A 48 19.84 -2.84 -20.86
C SER A 48 19.17 -1.77 -19.99
N THR A 49 18.96 -2.06 -18.70
CA THR A 49 18.49 -1.07 -17.72
C THR A 49 19.44 0.14 -17.64
N ALA A 50 20.74 -0.07 -17.81
CA ALA A 50 21.73 1.01 -17.89
C ALA A 50 21.50 1.96 -19.08
N THR A 51 20.97 1.45 -20.20
CA THR A 51 20.61 2.28 -21.36
C THR A 51 19.39 3.15 -21.06
N ILE A 52 18.40 2.60 -20.35
CA ILE A 52 17.23 3.37 -19.90
C ILE A 52 17.65 4.44 -18.88
N MET A 53 18.54 4.12 -17.94
CA MET A 53 19.03 5.11 -16.97
C MET A 53 19.80 6.26 -17.65
N ARG A 54 20.63 5.95 -18.65
CA ARG A 54 21.31 6.97 -19.47
C ARG A 54 20.33 7.83 -20.25
N LEU A 55 19.28 7.23 -20.81
CA LEU A 55 18.19 7.96 -21.45
C LEU A 55 17.53 8.95 -20.49
N CYS A 56 17.17 8.51 -19.28
CA CYS A 56 16.56 9.37 -18.26
C CYS A 56 17.46 10.57 -17.95
N GLN A 57 18.75 10.34 -17.70
CA GLN A 57 19.73 11.41 -17.44
C GLN A 57 19.88 12.36 -18.64
N LYS A 58 19.93 11.82 -19.85
CA LYS A 58 20.03 12.60 -21.10
C LYS A 58 18.82 13.49 -21.35
N LEU A 59 17.65 13.08 -20.89
CA LEU A 59 16.42 13.88 -20.93
C LEU A 59 16.28 14.84 -19.73
N GLY A 60 17.27 14.88 -18.83
CA GLY A 60 17.31 15.79 -17.69
C GLY A 60 16.69 15.26 -16.40
N PHE A 61 16.42 13.96 -16.29
CA PHE A 61 15.86 13.33 -15.10
C PHE A 61 16.95 12.68 -14.24
N SER A 62 16.78 12.74 -12.93
CA SER A 62 17.64 12.09 -11.93
C SER A 62 17.60 10.55 -11.99
N GLY A 63 16.53 9.97 -12.55
CA GLY A 63 16.41 8.52 -12.73
C GLY A 63 15.09 8.07 -13.34
N PHE A 64 14.89 6.75 -13.39
CA PHE A 64 13.73 6.11 -14.03
C PHE A 64 12.40 6.50 -13.39
N SER A 65 12.34 6.58 -12.06
CA SER A 65 11.10 6.91 -11.33
C SER A 65 10.60 8.33 -11.67
N GLU A 66 11.51 9.31 -11.72
CA GLU A 66 11.18 10.69 -12.09
C GLU A 66 10.73 10.78 -13.56
N PHE A 67 11.42 10.06 -14.45
CA PHE A 67 11.06 9.99 -15.86
C PHE A 67 9.65 9.41 -16.08
N ILE A 68 9.32 8.28 -15.46
CA ILE A 68 8.00 7.65 -15.56
C ILE A 68 6.92 8.54 -14.94
N TRP A 69 7.23 9.19 -13.82
CA TRP A 69 6.32 10.17 -13.23
C TRP A 69 6.01 11.31 -14.20
N HIS A 70 7.02 11.88 -14.87
CA HIS A 70 6.81 12.92 -15.87
C HIS A 70 5.99 12.44 -17.07
N CYS A 71 6.25 11.23 -17.58
CA CYS A 71 5.45 10.64 -18.65
C CYS A 71 3.98 10.48 -18.24
N LYS A 72 3.72 10.08 -16.99
CA LYS A 72 2.36 9.97 -16.44
C LYS A 72 1.67 11.34 -16.39
N GLN A 73 2.39 12.39 -16.02
CA GLN A 73 1.86 13.75 -16.05
C GLN A 73 1.48 14.19 -17.46
N LEU A 74 2.31 13.89 -18.47
CA LEU A 74 2.00 14.22 -19.88
C LEU A 74 0.74 13.51 -20.39
N LEU A 75 0.46 12.30 -19.89
CA LEU A 75 -0.73 11.53 -20.25
C LEU A 75 -1.99 11.93 -19.46
N THR A 76 -1.83 12.63 -18.34
CA THR A 76 -2.94 13.13 -17.52
C THR A 76 -3.32 14.54 -17.99
N GLU A 77 -4.60 14.87 -18.10
CA GLU A 77 -5.11 16.14 -18.68
C GLU A 77 -4.85 17.40 -17.84
N THR A 78 -3.61 17.70 -17.50
CA THR A 78 -3.27 18.95 -16.80
C THR A 78 -2.03 19.59 -17.41
N PRO A 79 -2.18 20.71 -18.15
CA PRO A 79 -1.06 21.53 -18.58
C PRO A 79 -0.25 22.01 -17.38
N TYR A 80 1.08 21.96 -17.50
CA TYR A 80 1.99 22.65 -16.61
C TYR A 80 1.84 24.16 -16.79
N ILE A 81 0.85 24.74 -16.10
CA ILE A 81 0.91 26.13 -15.68
C ILE A 81 1.74 26.10 -14.39
N ALA A 82 2.84 26.85 -14.39
CA ALA A 82 3.63 27.14 -13.20
C ALA A 82 2.72 27.25 -11.99
N ALA A 83 2.91 26.39 -10.99
CA ALA A 83 2.19 26.30 -9.72
C ALA A 83 1.34 27.54 -9.38
N GLN A 84 0.19 27.69 -10.03
CA GLN A 84 -0.91 28.40 -9.41
C GLN A 84 -1.37 27.41 -8.37
N ALA A 85 -1.31 27.83 -7.12
CA ALA A 85 -1.89 27.09 -6.01
C ALA A 85 -3.30 26.63 -6.44
N GLN A 86 -3.44 25.38 -6.88
CA GLN A 86 -4.72 24.70 -6.83
C GLN A 86 -5.12 24.89 -5.37
N GLN A 87 -6.17 25.69 -5.15
CA GLN A 87 -6.67 25.95 -3.81
C GLN A 87 -6.82 24.59 -3.16
N ARG A 88 -5.94 24.32 -2.18
CA ARG A 88 -6.02 23.09 -1.41
C ARG A 88 -7.47 23.04 -0.93
N PRO A 89 -8.20 21.93 -1.16
CA PRO A 89 -9.60 21.88 -0.79
C PRO A 89 -9.73 22.33 0.66
N GLU A 90 -10.71 23.19 0.94
CA GLU A 90 -10.92 23.65 2.30
C GLU A 90 -11.15 22.46 3.22
N LEU A 91 -10.82 22.62 4.51
CA LEU A 91 -10.95 21.53 5.49
C LEU A 91 -12.33 20.85 5.49
N PRO A 92 -13.48 21.54 5.32
CA PRO A 92 -14.78 20.89 5.21
C PRO A 92 -14.89 19.93 4.01
N ALA A 93 -14.35 20.29 2.85
CA ALA A 93 -14.35 19.43 1.67
C ALA A 93 -13.44 18.21 1.87
N LEU A 94 -12.27 18.40 2.48
CA LEU A 94 -11.37 17.29 2.84
C LEU A 94 -12.02 16.34 3.85
N PHE A 95 -12.74 16.88 4.85
CA PHE A 95 -13.48 16.08 5.81
C PHE A 95 -14.56 15.25 5.12
N SER A 96 -15.38 15.84 4.25
CA SER A 96 -16.37 15.10 3.47
C SER A 96 -15.74 14.00 2.61
N GLN A 97 -14.57 14.26 2.01
CA GLN A 97 -13.83 13.25 1.26
C GLN A 97 -13.37 12.10 2.15
N PHE A 98 -12.81 12.37 3.34
CA PHE A 98 -12.39 11.34 4.28
C PHE A 98 -13.56 10.48 4.74
N ILE A 99 -14.73 11.09 5.00
CA ILE A 99 -15.96 10.35 5.34
C ILE A 99 -16.41 9.48 4.15
N ALA A 100 -16.37 9.99 2.93
CA ALA A 100 -16.70 9.20 1.74
C ALA A 100 -15.76 8.00 1.57
N ASN A 101 -14.45 8.19 1.75
CA ASN A 101 -13.45 7.13 1.70
C ASN A 101 -13.68 6.06 2.79
N TYR A 102 -14.10 6.49 3.99
CA TYR A 102 -14.49 5.57 5.04
C TYR A 102 -15.73 4.78 4.66
N GLN A 103 -16.75 5.42 4.08
CA GLN A 103 -17.94 4.74 3.58
C GLN A 103 -17.59 3.69 2.51
N GLN A 104 -16.63 3.97 1.61
CA GLN A 104 -16.10 2.98 0.67
C GLN A 104 -15.45 1.80 1.41
N THR A 105 -14.59 2.06 2.39
CA THR A 105 -13.99 1.02 3.24
C THR A 105 -15.05 0.12 3.86
N PHE A 106 -16.11 0.72 4.42
CA PHE A 106 -17.14 0.01 5.16
C PHE A 106 -17.99 -0.91 4.26
N GLN A 107 -18.05 -0.68 2.94
CA GLN A 107 -18.73 -1.59 2.01
C GLN A 107 -18.11 -3.00 2.00
N TRP A 108 -16.79 -3.13 2.26
CA TRP A 108 -16.13 -4.44 2.37
C TRP A 108 -16.24 -5.07 3.76
N VAL A 109 -16.76 -4.34 4.75
CA VAL A 109 -16.91 -4.76 6.15
C VAL A 109 -18.30 -5.38 6.34
N THR A 110 -18.51 -6.52 5.69
CA THR A 110 -19.78 -7.26 5.74
C THR A 110 -20.16 -7.69 7.16
N GLN A 111 -21.46 -7.93 7.39
CA GLN A 111 -21.96 -8.43 8.67
C GLN A 111 -21.27 -9.73 9.10
N GLU A 112 -20.99 -10.63 8.14
CA GLU A 112 -20.28 -11.87 8.41
C GLU A 112 -18.88 -11.62 8.98
N LYS A 113 -18.09 -10.75 8.35
CA LYS A 113 -16.74 -10.41 8.83
C LYS A 113 -16.76 -9.79 10.22
N ARG A 114 -17.74 -8.92 10.51
CA ARG A 114 -17.89 -8.32 11.84
C ARG A 114 -18.24 -9.38 12.88
N ALA A 115 -19.21 -10.25 12.59
CA ALA A 115 -19.58 -11.35 13.46
C ALA A 115 -18.42 -12.34 13.72
N GLN A 116 -17.62 -12.64 12.69
CA GLN A 116 -16.41 -13.46 12.82
C GLN A 116 -15.38 -12.80 13.75
N PHE A 117 -15.12 -11.49 13.59
CA PHE A 117 -14.21 -10.75 14.47
C PHE A 117 -14.71 -10.69 15.91
N SER A 118 -16.00 -10.40 16.12
CA SER A 118 -16.58 -10.38 17.47
C SER A 118 -16.51 -11.75 18.15
N THR A 119 -16.72 -12.83 17.38
CA THR A 119 -16.57 -14.20 17.87
C THR A 119 -15.13 -14.53 18.22
N LEU A 120 -14.18 -14.13 17.36
CA LEU A 120 -12.74 -14.26 17.61
C LEU A 120 -12.33 -13.57 18.92
N LEU A 121 -12.78 -12.33 19.14
CA LEU A 121 -12.48 -11.59 20.37
C LEU A 121 -13.11 -12.20 21.62
N ARG A 122 -14.30 -12.77 21.52
CA ARG A 122 -14.94 -13.46 22.66
C ARG A 122 -14.28 -14.80 23.01
N GLN A 123 -13.84 -15.56 22.01
CA GLN A 123 -13.36 -16.93 22.21
C GLN A 123 -11.85 -17.06 22.40
N LYS A 124 -11.07 -16.07 21.96
CA LYS A 124 -9.60 -16.11 22.01
C LYS A 124 -9.10 -15.17 23.10
N GLU A 125 -8.05 -15.61 23.79
CA GLU A 125 -7.47 -14.86 24.92
C GLU A 125 -6.09 -14.29 24.60
N SER A 126 -5.40 -14.83 23.60
CA SER A 126 -4.01 -14.48 23.29
C SER A 126 -3.84 -14.03 21.84
N PHE A 127 -3.27 -12.83 21.67
CA PHE A 127 -3.12 -12.14 20.41
C PHE A 127 -1.67 -11.69 20.21
N PHE A 128 -1.12 -11.95 19.03
CA PHE A 128 0.15 -11.42 18.59
C PHE A 128 -0.09 -10.45 17.45
N LEU A 129 0.38 -9.22 17.59
CA LEU A 129 0.20 -8.16 16.62
C LEU A 129 1.52 -7.82 15.96
N TYR A 130 1.46 -7.49 14.68
CA TYR A 130 2.63 -7.04 13.93
C TYR A 130 2.26 -6.01 12.88
N GLY A 131 3.09 -4.97 12.82
CA GLY A 131 3.08 -3.98 11.76
C GLY A 131 4.51 -3.48 11.53
N ALA A 132 4.83 -3.16 10.28
CA ALA A 132 6.13 -2.60 9.92
C ALA A 132 5.99 -1.11 9.58
N GLY A 133 7.03 -0.33 9.85
CA GLY A 133 7.04 1.12 9.59
C GLY A 133 5.86 1.82 10.27
N PHE A 134 5.14 2.66 9.54
CA PHE A 134 4.01 3.42 10.09
C PHE A 134 2.85 2.53 10.56
N SER A 135 2.66 1.36 9.95
CA SER A 135 1.64 0.39 10.37
C SER A 135 1.87 -0.18 11.77
N TYR A 136 3.10 -0.11 12.30
CA TYR A 136 3.39 -0.51 13.69
C TYR A 136 2.55 0.27 14.69
N LEU A 137 2.39 1.59 14.51
CA LEU A 137 1.65 2.44 15.46
C LEU A 137 0.19 2.01 15.63
N PHE A 138 -0.44 1.57 14.53
CA PHE A 138 -1.83 1.11 14.54
C PHE A 138 -1.96 -0.30 15.09
N ALA A 139 -0.98 -1.17 14.82
CA ALA A 139 -0.90 -2.46 15.50
C ALA A 139 -0.71 -2.25 17.01
N GLU A 140 0.10 -1.27 17.43
CA GLU A 140 0.34 -0.96 18.85
C GLU A 140 -0.92 -0.41 19.49
N TYR A 141 -1.62 0.50 18.82
CA TYR A 141 -2.93 1.01 19.24
C TYR A 141 -3.92 -0.12 19.54
N LEU A 142 -4.10 -1.05 18.59
CA LEU A 142 -4.99 -2.20 18.78
C LEU A 142 -4.51 -3.12 19.91
N THR A 143 -3.19 -3.30 20.05
CA THR A 143 -2.61 -4.08 21.16
C THR A 143 -3.00 -3.49 22.50
N LYS A 144 -2.90 -2.17 22.67
CA LYS A 144 -3.30 -1.49 23.91
C LYS A 144 -4.80 -1.60 24.16
N LYS A 145 -5.63 -1.49 23.13
CA LYS A 145 -7.08 -1.71 23.26
C LYS A 145 -7.40 -3.12 23.74
N LEU A 146 -6.78 -4.14 23.15
CA LEU A 146 -6.97 -5.53 23.58
C LEU A 146 -6.52 -5.76 25.03
N GLN A 147 -5.41 -5.15 25.46
CA GLN A 147 -4.95 -5.19 26.85
C GLN A 147 -5.95 -4.54 27.81
N VAL A 148 -6.55 -3.40 27.44
CA VAL A 148 -7.63 -2.75 28.22
C VAL A 148 -8.85 -3.67 28.34
N LEU A 149 -9.14 -4.46 27.30
CA LEU A 149 -10.20 -5.47 27.32
C LEU A 149 -9.82 -6.78 28.05
N GLY A 150 -8.67 -6.80 28.74
CA GLY A 150 -8.21 -7.95 29.53
C GLY A 150 -7.57 -9.08 28.72
N LYS A 151 -7.32 -8.87 27.42
CA LYS A 151 -6.68 -9.88 26.56
C LYS A 151 -5.16 -9.88 26.71
N THR A 152 -4.56 -11.06 26.57
CA THR A 152 -3.11 -11.20 26.47
C THR A 152 -2.66 -10.80 25.06
N ALA A 153 -2.35 -9.52 24.86
CA ALA A 153 -1.89 -9.02 23.57
C ALA A 153 -0.41 -8.61 23.63
N PHE A 154 0.36 -9.05 22.64
CA PHE A 154 1.76 -8.69 22.45
C PHE A 154 1.97 -8.13 21.06
N ILE A 155 2.84 -7.13 20.93
CA ILE A 155 3.24 -6.56 19.66
C ILE A 155 4.74 -6.69 19.46
N SER A 156 5.16 -6.96 18.22
CA SER A 156 6.54 -6.69 17.79
C SER A 156 6.57 -5.77 16.58
N GLY A 157 7.69 -5.08 16.42
CA GLY A 157 7.98 -4.18 15.31
C GLY A 157 9.19 -4.60 14.49
N PRO A 158 9.59 -3.79 13.50
CA PRO A 158 10.74 -4.06 12.64
C PRO A 158 12.09 -4.00 13.37
N GLY A 159 12.16 -3.36 14.54
CA GLY A 159 13.35 -3.35 15.38
C GLY A 159 13.56 -4.62 16.22
N ASP A 160 12.53 -5.47 16.30
CA ASP A 160 12.58 -6.69 17.09
C ASP A 160 13.21 -7.85 16.32
N SER A 161 13.99 -8.65 17.04
CA SER A 161 14.52 -9.89 16.47
C SER A 161 13.39 -10.81 16.03
N ARG A 162 13.52 -11.39 14.83
CA ARG A 162 12.62 -12.44 14.33
C ARG A 162 12.42 -13.58 15.33
N ASN A 163 13.44 -13.88 16.15
CA ASN A 163 13.39 -14.94 17.16
C ASN A 163 12.37 -14.65 18.27
N ILE A 164 12.05 -13.39 18.57
CA ILE A 164 11.00 -13.05 19.55
C ILE A 164 9.66 -13.63 19.10
N PHE A 165 9.33 -13.50 17.82
CA PHE A 165 8.11 -14.09 17.29
C PHE A 165 8.19 -15.62 17.26
N LEU A 166 9.24 -16.20 16.67
CA LEU A 166 9.37 -17.65 16.55
C LEU A 166 9.29 -18.39 17.88
N SER A 167 9.98 -17.88 18.90
CA SER A 167 10.03 -18.53 20.22
C SER A 167 8.72 -18.43 20.99
N ASN A 168 7.82 -17.51 20.62
CA ASN A 168 6.57 -17.29 21.35
C ASN A 168 5.31 -17.55 20.51
N ALA A 169 5.40 -17.73 19.20
CA ALA A 169 4.24 -17.83 18.30
C ALA A 169 3.21 -18.88 18.76
N ALA A 170 3.68 -20.06 19.18
CA ALA A 170 2.82 -21.15 19.66
C ALA A 170 2.04 -20.82 20.96
N ARG A 171 2.37 -19.73 21.66
CA ARG A 171 1.69 -19.29 22.89
C ARG A 171 0.48 -18.40 22.60
N TYR A 172 0.30 -17.96 21.35
CA TYR A 172 -0.78 -17.07 20.95
C TYR A 172 -1.76 -17.81 20.04
N GLN A 173 -3.03 -17.43 20.09
CA GLN A 173 -4.08 -18.06 19.29
C GLN A 173 -4.39 -17.28 18.00
N VAL A 174 -4.13 -15.97 18.00
CA VAL A 174 -4.48 -15.08 16.89
C VAL A 174 -3.27 -14.23 16.52
N PHE A 175 -2.98 -14.16 15.22
CA PHE A 175 -2.00 -13.24 14.65
C PHE A 175 -2.75 -12.13 13.92
N ILE A 176 -2.56 -10.87 14.33
CA ILE A 176 -3.13 -9.71 13.64
C ILE A 176 -2.02 -8.94 12.94
N ALA A 177 -2.11 -8.85 11.62
CA ALA A 177 -1.18 -8.12 10.79
C ALA A 177 -1.79 -6.82 10.28
N VAL A 178 -1.06 -5.72 10.43
CA VAL A 178 -1.36 -4.44 9.78
C VAL A 178 -0.27 -4.16 8.75
N SER A 179 -0.65 -4.13 7.47
CA SER A 179 0.27 -3.81 6.38
C SER A 179 -0.49 -3.12 5.26
N ARG A 180 -0.19 -1.84 5.04
CA ARG A 180 -0.87 -1.03 4.01
C ARG A 180 -0.82 -1.71 2.64
N SER A 181 0.36 -2.07 2.14
CA SER A 181 0.51 -2.73 0.84
C SER A 181 0.11 -4.20 0.84
N GLY A 182 0.18 -4.89 1.99
CA GLY A 182 0.01 -6.34 2.08
C GLY A 182 1.18 -7.15 1.50
N GLU A 183 2.27 -6.49 1.10
CA GLU A 183 3.44 -7.10 0.45
C GLU A 183 4.73 -6.95 1.28
N THR A 184 4.63 -6.45 2.51
CA THR A 184 5.82 -6.29 3.36
C THR A 184 6.38 -7.66 3.77
N GLU A 185 7.58 -8.00 3.30
CA GLU A 185 8.19 -9.33 3.48
C GLU A 185 8.24 -9.80 4.94
N GLN A 186 8.61 -8.90 5.87
CA GLN A 186 8.65 -9.24 7.30
C GLN A 186 7.28 -9.57 7.89
N VAL A 187 6.21 -8.98 7.35
CA VAL A 187 4.82 -9.28 7.72
C VAL A 187 4.41 -10.63 7.13
N LEU A 188 4.74 -10.87 5.86
CA LEU A 188 4.44 -12.12 5.15
C LEU A 188 5.16 -13.34 5.74
N ASP A 189 6.42 -13.19 6.17
CA ASP A 189 7.16 -14.24 6.87
C ASP A 189 6.46 -14.62 8.19
N LYS A 190 6.05 -13.64 8.99
CA LYS A 190 5.34 -13.89 10.25
C LYS A 190 3.95 -14.51 10.03
N ALA A 191 3.22 -14.04 9.02
CA ALA A 191 1.93 -14.63 8.66
C ALA A 191 2.07 -16.11 8.24
N ARG A 192 3.14 -16.47 7.51
CA ARG A 192 3.43 -17.86 7.13
C ARG A 192 3.69 -18.74 8.35
N ILE A 193 4.53 -18.26 9.26
CA ILE A 193 4.81 -18.95 10.52
C ILE A 193 3.54 -19.10 11.36
N ALA A 194 2.74 -18.04 11.51
CA ALA A 194 1.48 -18.04 12.25
C ALA A 194 0.53 -19.13 11.76
N LYS A 195 0.32 -19.22 10.43
CA LYS A 195 -0.44 -20.29 9.81
C LYS A 195 0.11 -21.68 10.12
N ASN A 196 1.43 -21.85 9.99
CA ASN A 196 2.08 -23.14 10.23
C ASN A 196 1.93 -23.62 11.68
N VAL A 197 1.85 -22.70 12.65
CA VAL A 197 1.63 -23.05 14.06
C VAL A 197 0.15 -23.07 14.48
N GLY A 198 -0.78 -22.91 13.52
CA GLY A 198 -2.22 -23.03 13.75
C GLY A 198 -2.90 -21.78 14.34
N MET A 199 -2.25 -20.61 14.26
CA MET A 199 -2.89 -19.36 14.65
C MET A 199 -3.92 -18.92 13.61
N THR A 200 -5.01 -18.30 14.08
CA THR A 200 -5.93 -17.58 13.18
C THR A 200 -5.27 -16.28 12.73
N VAL A 201 -5.20 -16.04 11.42
CA VAL A 201 -4.59 -14.83 10.84
C VAL A 201 -5.67 -13.82 10.48
N VAL A 202 -5.58 -12.63 11.10
CA VAL A 202 -6.40 -11.45 10.76
C VAL A 202 -5.51 -10.42 10.08
N ALA A 203 -5.94 -9.87 8.94
CA ALA A 203 -5.16 -8.88 8.20
C ALA A 203 -5.94 -7.60 7.93
N PHE A 204 -5.27 -6.45 8.10
CA PHE A 204 -5.72 -5.13 7.68
C PHE A 204 -4.79 -4.61 6.58
N THR A 205 -5.32 -4.43 5.36
CA THR A 205 -4.54 -3.99 4.19
C THR A 205 -5.35 -3.03 3.33
N ARG A 206 -4.70 -2.38 2.36
CA ARG A 206 -5.39 -1.71 1.26
C ARG A 206 -6.32 -2.67 0.51
N ALA A 207 -7.37 -2.14 -0.08
CA ALA A 207 -8.32 -2.83 -0.93
C ALA A 207 -7.74 -3.11 -2.32
N SER A 208 -6.75 -4.00 -2.39
CA SER A 208 -6.24 -4.56 -3.65
C SER A 208 -5.89 -6.04 -3.48
N ALA A 209 -5.72 -6.76 -4.59
CA ALA A 209 -5.08 -8.06 -4.54
C ALA A 209 -3.69 -7.92 -3.90
N ASN A 210 -3.43 -8.71 -2.87
CA ASN A 210 -2.15 -8.74 -2.18
C ASN A 210 -1.93 -10.10 -1.48
N THR A 211 -0.67 -10.45 -1.27
CA THR A 211 -0.25 -11.75 -0.72
C THR A 211 -0.80 -11.96 0.69
N LEU A 212 -0.74 -10.94 1.56
CA LEU A 212 -1.19 -11.06 2.95
C LEU A 212 -2.69 -11.35 3.05
N ALA A 213 -3.52 -10.71 2.21
CA ALA A 213 -4.96 -10.95 2.15
C ALA A 213 -5.27 -12.40 1.77
N GLY A 214 -4.52 -12.99 0.82
CA GLY A 214 -4.67 -14.40 0.44
C GLY A 214 -4.26 -15.39 1.53
N MET A 215 -3.47 -14.95 2.51
CA MET A 215 -3.05 -15.76 3.66
C MET A 215 -3.97 -15.61 4.88
N ALA A 216 -4.83 -14.60 4.92
CA ALA A 216 -5.64 -14.30 6.10
C ALA A 216 -6.87 -15.21 6.19
N ASP A 217 -7.21 -15.64 7.41
CA ASP A 217 -8.49 -16.28 7.71
C ASP A 217 -9.62 -15.24 7.77
N LEU A 218 -9.28 -14.02 8.18
CA LEU A 218 -10.18 -12.87 8.20
C LEU A 218 -9.47 -11.62 7.69
N HIS A 219 -9.98 -11.04 6.61
CA HIS A 219 -9.39 -9.87 5.96
C HIS A 219 -10.29 -8.64 5.98
N PHE A 220 -9.76 -7.54 6.49
CA PHE A 220 -10.34 -6.22 6.42
C PHE A 220 -9.59 -5.38 5.38
N ALA A 221 -10.25 -5.15 4.25
CA ALA A 221 -9.78 -4.29 3.18
C ALA A 221 -10.15 -2.84 3.46
N LEU A 222 -9.20 -1.93 3.33
CA LEU A 222 -9.40 -0.49 3.51
C LEU A 222 -9.22 0.25 2.20
N TYR A 223 -10.09 1.21 1.94
CA TYR A 223 -9.91 2.12 0.81
C TYR A 223 -8.60 2.89 0.98
N ASP A 224 -7.86 3.00 -0.11
CA ASP A 224 -6.61 3.74 -0.17
C ASP A 224 -6.54 4.55 -1.47
N GLU A 225 -6.44 5.87 -1.31
CA GLU A 225 -6.30 6.83 -2.41
C GLU A 225 -4.93 6.75 -3.08
N ALA A 226 -3.93 6.23 -2.37
CA ALA A 226 -2.60 6.02 -2.91
C ALA A 226 -2.63 4.82 -3.86
N VAL A 227 -2.86 5.05 -5.15
CA VAL A 227 -2.84 3.99 -6.17
C VAL A 227 -1.42 3.40 -6.35
N HIS A 228 -0.36 4.09 -5.89
CA HIS A 228 1.03 3.67 -6.05
C HIS A 228 1.89 3.92 -4.81
N TYR A 229 2.93 3.08 -4.62
CA TYR A 229 3.94 3.16 -3.54
C TYR A 229 4.58 4.55 -3.37
N ALA A 230 4.75 5.31 -4.46
CA ALA A 230 5.29 6.67 -4.41
C ALA A 230 4.34 7.70 -3.78
N ALA A 231 3.02 7.48 -3.87
CA ALA A 231 2.02 8.30 -3.20
C ALA A 231 1.89 7.93 -1.71
N GLU A 232 2.21 6.68 -1.34
CA GLU A 232 2.26 6.23 0.06
C GLU A 232 3.35 6.94 0.88
N ALA A 233 4.41 7.43 0.23
CA ALA A 233 5.58 8.04 0.91
C ALA A 233 5.51 9.56 1.10
N ALA A 234 4.58 10.27 0.44
CA ALA A 234 4.65 11.74 0.33
C ALA A 234 3.34 12.51 0.67
N GLY A 235 2.20 11.83 0.85
CA GLY A 235 0.90 12.48 1.07
C GLY A 235 0.14 11.99 2.30
N VAL A 236 -0.62 12.89 2.95
CA VAL A 236 -1.59 12.50 3.98
C VAL A 236 -2.79 11.88 3.28
N THR A 237 -3.12 10.63 3.62
CA THR A 237 -4.25 9.88 3.08
C THR A 237 -5.27 9.55 4.15
N SER A 238 -6.47 9.15 3.73
CA SER A 238 -7.51 8.65 4.64
C SER A 238 -7.31 7.22 5.15
N PHE A 239 -6.30 6.49 4.65
CA PHE A 239 -6.05 5.08 5.01
C PHE A 239 -5.90 4.88 6.53
N GLU A 240 -5.05 5.68 7.17
CA GLU A 240 -4.75 5.54 8.59
C GLU A 240 -5.91 5.94 9.49
N SER A 241 -6.64 7.01 9.15
CA SER A 241 -7.87 7.38 9.88
C SER A 241 -8.95 6.31 9.73
N ASN A 242 -9.10 5.73 8.53
CA ASN A 242 -10.05 4.65 8.28
C ASN A 242 -9.70 3.40 9.09
N LEU A 243 -8.40 3.11 9.24
CA LEU A 243 -7.91 1.98 10.02
C LEU A 243 -8.28 2.10 11.50
N VAL A 244 -7.98 3.25 12.12
CA VAL A 244 -8.32 3.50 13.53
C VAL A 244 -9.84 3.43 13.74
N LEU A 245 -10.60 4.12 12.88
CA LEU A 245 -12.06 4.14 12.99
C LEU A 245 -12.67 2.75 12.83
N LEU A 246 -12.17 1.95 11.88
CA LEU A 246 -12.62 0.58 11.70
C LEU A 246 -12.26 -0.30 12.91
N MET A 247 -11.05 -0.20 13.45
CA MET A 247 -10.64 -0.92 14.65
C MET A 247 -11.57 -0.60 15.83
N ASP A 248 -11.86 0.67 16.08
CA ASP A 248 -12.74 1.08 17.18
C ASP A 248 -14.18 0.59 17.00
N LEU A 249 -14.75 0.64 15.79
CA LEU A 249 -16.09 0.09 15.55
C LEU A 249 -16.16 -1.43 15.71
N LEU A 250 -15.14 -2.15 15.22
CA LEU A 250 -15.07 -3.61 15.37
C LEU A 250 -14.94 -4.00 16.85
N LEU A 251 -14.16 -3.26 17.64
CA LEU A 251 -14.05 -3.47 19.08
C LEU A 251 -15.37 -3.14 19.78
N LEU A 252 -16.02 -2.03 19.43
CA LEU A 252 -17.30 -1.62 19.99
C LEU A 252 -18.38 -2.71 19.78
N GLU A 253 -18.50 -3.23 18.56
CA GLU A 253 -19.44 -4.32 18.24
C GLU A 253 -19.08 -5.65 18.91
N ALA A 254 -17.80 -5.89 19.22
CA ALA A 254 -17.37 -7.10 19.90
C ALA A 254 -17.61 -7.06 21.42
N THR A 255 -17.65 -5.86 22.01
CA THR A 255 -17.76 -5.63 23.46
C THR A 255 -19.14 -5.17 23.93
N GLY A 256 -20.00 -4.72 23.01
CA GLY A 256 -21.41 -4.43 23.28
C GLY A 256 -22.25 -5.69 23.33
#